data_AF-A0A9D5MTE2-F1
#
_entry.id   AF-A0A9D5MTE2-F1
#
_cell.length_a   1.000
_cell.length_b   1.000
_cell.length_c   1.000
_cell.angle_alpha   90.00
_cell.angle_beta   90.00
_cell.angle_gamma   90.00
#
_symmetry.space_group_name_H-M   'P 1'
#
loop_
_entity.id
_entity.type
_entity.pdbx_description
1 polymer ?
#
loop_
_entity_poly.entity_id
_entity_poly.type
_entity_poly.pdbx_seq_one_letter_code
_entity_poly.pdbx_strand_id
1 'polypeptide(L)' 'VSEFVGYLKGKSALMIFDKHPEVGSKWDRSFWARGYYVSMVGNITEDAIKRYIQEQQEESKQEEQSK' A
#
# COMPACT_ATOMS: atom_id res chain seq x y z
N VAL A 1 -13.55 4.29 -7.23
CA VAL A 1 -12.68 3.30 -6.52
C VAL A 1 -11.39 3.95 -6.04
N SER A 2 -10.59 4.54 -6.92
CA SER A 2 -9.30 5.16 -6.56
C SER A 2 -9.40 6.22 -5.45
N GLU A 3 -10.40 7.10 -5.52
CA GLU A 3 -10.64 8.12 -4.49
C GLU A 3 -10.93 7.50 -3.13
N PHE A 4 -11.83 6.51 -3.10
CA PHE A 4 -12.17 5.79 -1.88
C PHE A 4 -10.96 5.06 -1.28
N VAL A 5 -10.20 4.35 -2.11
CA VAL A 5 -8.98 3.64 -1.66
C VAL A 5 -7.92 4.64 -1.17
N GLY A 6 -7.77 5.78 -1.84
CA GLY A 6 -6.90 6.87 -1.42
C GLY A 6 -7.29 7.43 -0.05
N TYR A 7 -8.57 7.72 0.14
CA TYR A 7 -9.12 8.16 1.43
C TYR A 7 -8.87 7.13 2.54
N LEU A 8 -9.18 5.85 2.28
CA LEU A 8 -9.00 4.76 3.24
C LEU A 8 -7.53 4.60 3.64
N LYS A 9 -6.61 4.56 2.67
CA LYS A 9 -5.17 4.47 2.91
C LYS A 9 -4.66 5.69 3.68
N GLY A 10 -5.10 6.90 3.33
CA GLY A 10 -4.69 8.13 4.02
C GLY A 10 -5.16 8.20 5.47
N LYS A 11 -6.46 7.96 5.73
CA LYS A 11 -7.02 8.04 7.09
C LYS A 11 -6.51 6.92 7.99
N SER A 12 -6.37 5.71 7.48
CA SER A 12 -5.80 4.59 8.25
C SER A 12 -4.33 4.83 8.61
N ALA A 13 -3.52 5.36 7.68
CA ALA A 13 -2.13 5.69 7.98
C ALA A 13 -2.02 6.72 9.12
N LEU A 14 -2.82 7.79 9.10
CA LEU A 14 -2.87 8.77 10.19
C LEU A 14 -3.25 8.12 11.53
N MET A 15 -4.31 7.29 11.55
CA MET A 15 -4.74 6.61 12.77
C MET A 15 -3.67 5.66 13.33
N ILE A 16 -2.87 5.02 12.46
CA ILE A 16 -1.82 4.11 12.88
C ILE A 16 -0.66 4.90 13.49
N PHE A 17 -0.20 5.98 12.83
CA PHE A 17 0.86 6.82 13.40
C PHE A 17 0.45 7.51 14.70
N ASP A 18 -0.82 7.91 14.85
CA ASP A 18 -1.33 8.49 16.09
C ASP A 18 -1.36 7.46 17.25
N LYS A 19 -1.60 6.18 16.94
CA LYS A 19 -1.65 5.09 17.94
C LYS A 19 -0.31 4.46 18.25
N HIS A 20 0.60 4.46 17.26
CA HIS A 20 1.87 3.75 17.30
C HIS A 20 3.03 4.71 16.99
N PRO A 21 3.34 5.64 17.91
CA PRO A 21 4.41 6.61 17.72
C PRO A 21 5.80 5.96 17.53
N GLU A 22 5.98 4.71 17.95
CA GLU A 22 7.19 3.90 17.74
C GLU A 22 7.48 3.57 16.27
N VAL A 23 6.47 3.63 15.40
CA VAL A 23 6.59 3.29 13.96
C VAL A 23 7.24 4.44 13.16
N GLY A 24 7.42 5.60 13.80
CA GLY A 24 8.07 6.78 13.23
C GLY A 24 7.09 7.90 12.87
N SER A 25 7.64 8.99 12.32
CA SER A 25 6.84 10.16 11.92
C SER A 25 6.03 9.88 10.65
N LYS A 26 4.78 10.36 10.64
CA LYS A 26 3.90 10.38 9.45
C LYS A 26 4.48 11.11 8.24
N TRP A 27 5.52 11.91 8.45
CA TRP A 27 6.15 12.73 7.42
C TRP A 27 7.41 12.10 6.82
N ASP A 28 8.02 11.13 7.52
CA ASP A 28 9.30 10.58 7.10
C ASP A 28 9.11 9.36 6.18
N ARG A 29 7.98 8.66 6.30
CA ARG A 29 7.74 7.37 5.63
C ARG A 29 6.28 7.20 5.21
N SER A 30 6.07 6.65 4.02
CA SER A 30 4.74 6.19 3.60
C SER A 30 4.41 4.88 4.28
N PHE A 31 3.26 4.81 4.97
CA PHE A 31 2.81 3.57 5.64
C PHE A 31 2.33 2.51 4.64
N TRP A 32 1.63 2.94 3.59
CA TRP A 32 1.14 2.06 2.53
C TRP A 32 1.96 2.22 1.25
N ALA A 33 2.10 1.13 0.49
CA ALA A 33 2.61 1.19 -0.88
C ALA A 33 1.75 2.11 -1.76
N ARG A 34 2.30 2.66 -2.84
CA ARG A 34 1.56 3.56 -3.75
C ARG A 34 0.40 2.85 -4.45
N GLY A 35 0.64 1.63 -4.91
CA GLY A 35 -0.34 0.81 -5.63
C GLY A 35 -1.52 0.30 -4.77
N TYR A 36 -2.53 -0.22 -5.45
CA TYR A 36 -3.58 -1.06 -4.86
C TYR A 36 -4.08 -2.07 -5.91
N TYR A 37 -4.58 -3.21 -5.44
CA TYR A 37 -5.26 -4.21 -6.27
C TYR A 37 -6.76 -4.21 -5.98
N VAL A 38 -7.59 -4.36 -7.01
CA VAL A 38 -9.05 -4.45 -6.89
C VAL A 38 -9.59 -5.49 -7.86
N SER A 39 -10.48 -6.34 -7.38
CA SER A 39 -11.26 -7.28 -8.19
C SER A 39 -12.69 -7.33 -7.66
N MET A 40 -13.61 -7.85 -8.49
CA MET A 40 -14.98 -8.08 -8.08
C MET A 40 -15.05 -9.19 -7.02
N VAL A 41 -16.06 -9.10 -6.14
CA VAL A 41 -16.33 -10.13 -5.13
C VAL A 41 -16.58 -11.47 -5.84
N GLY A 42 -15.90 -12.53 -5.39
CA GLY A 42 -15.97 -13.87 -5.99
C GLY A 42 -14.98 -14.13 -7.12
N ASN A 43 -14.31 -13.10 -7.65
CA ASN A 43 -13.26 -13.24 -8.66
C ASN A 43 -11.87 -12.94 -8.07
N ILE A 44 -11.56 -13.54 -6.92
CA ILE A 44 -10.27 -13.37 -6.24
C ILE A 44 -9.59 -14.72 -6.10
N THR A 45 -8.35 -14.81 -6.54
CA THR A 45 -7.51 -16.01 -6.40
C THR A 45 -6.28 -15.68 -5.58
N GLU A 46 -5.80 -16.64 -4.80
CA GLU A 46 -4.59 -16.49 -4.00
C GLU A 46 -3.37 -16.18 -4.90
N ASP A 47 -3.30 -16.84 -6.06
CA ASP A 47 -2.21 -16.63 -7.03
C ASP A 47 -2.19 -15.21 -7.58
N ALA A 48 -3.35 -14.61 -7.87
CA ALA A 48 -3.43 -13.23 -8.34
C ALA A 48 -2.94 -12.25 -7.26
N ILE A 49 -3.27 -12.48 -5.99
CA ILE A 49 -2.81 -11.66 -4.87
C ILE A 49 -1.28 -11.79 -4.71
N LYS A 50 -0.76 -13.02 -4.72
CA LYS A 50 0.68 -13.29 -4.61
C LYS A 50 1.46 -12.61 -5.73
N ARG A 51 0.97 -12.75 -6.96
CA ARG A 51 1.57 -12.12 -8.13
C ARG A 51 1.61 -10.61 -7.99
N TYR A 52 0.49 -9.98 -7.60
CA TYR A 52 0.44 -8.54 -7.38
C TYR A 52 1.45 -8.07 -6.32
N ILE A 53 1.59 -8.81 -5.21
CA ILE A 53 2.57 -8.48 -4.16
C ILE A 53 4.00 -8.59 -4.69
N GLN A 54 4.32 -9.63 -5.47
CA GLN A 54 5.64 -9.81 -6.06
C GLN A 54 5.98 -8.69 -7.03
N GLU A 55 5.08 -8.38 -7.96
CA GLU A 55 5.24 -7.31 -8.95
C GLU A 55 5.44 -5.95 -8.24
N GLN A 56 4.68 -5.67 -7.18
CA GLN A 56 4.88 -4.44 -6.40
C GLN A 56 6.24 -4.34 -5.71
N GLN A 57 6.75 -5.45 -5.18
CA GLN A 57 8.08 -5.47 -4.57
C GLN A 57 9.18 -5.23 -5.60
N GLU A 58 9.02 -5.76 -6.81
CA GLU A 58 9.96 -5.55 -7.90
C GLU A 58 9.94 -4.10 -8.40
N GLU A 59 8.75 -3.54 -8.64
CA GLU A 59 8.58 -2.12 -9.02
C GLU A 59 9.20 -1.19 -7.97
N SER A 60 8.94 -1.44 -6.68
CA SER A 60 9.50 -0.63 -5.58
C SER A 60 11.03 -0.64 -5.58
N LYS A 61 11.66 -1.80 -5.81
CA LYS A 61 13.12 -1.91 -5.90
C LYS A 61 13.69 -1.16 -7.09
N GLN A 62 13.01 -1.21 -8.24
CA GLN A 62 13.44 -0.49 -9.44
C GLN A 62 13.31 1.03 -9.27
N GLU A 63 12.24 1.51 -8.64
CA GLU A 63 12.06 2.93 -8.29
C GLU A 63 13.16 3.44 -7.34
N GLU A 64 13.57 2.62 -6.37
CA GLU A 64 14.68 2.95 -5.47
C GLU A 64 16.03 2.99 -6.19
N GLN A 65 16.29 2.06 -7.12
CA GLN A 65 17.54 2.05 -7.91
C GLN A 65 17.63 3.20 -8.93
N SER A 66 16.48 3.74 -9.34
CA SER A 66 16.40 4.82 -10.32
C SER A 66 16.45 6.22 -9.69
N LYS A 67 16.55 6.32 -8.36
CA LYS A 67 16.69 7.56 -7.60
C LYS A 67 18.14 7.82 -7.20
#